data_AF-F2I1Z2-F1
#
_entry.id   AF-F2I1Z2-F1
#
_cell.length_a   1.000
_cell.length_b   1.000
_cell.length_c   1.000
_cell.angle_alpha   90.00
_cell.angle_beta   90.00
_cell.angle_gamma   90.00
#
_symmetry.space_group_name_H-M   'P 1'
#
loop_
_entity.id
_entity.type
_entity.pdbx_description
1 polymer ?
#
loop_
_entity_poly.entity_id
_entity_poly.type
_entity_poly.pdbx_seq_one_letter_code
_entity_poly.pdbx_strand_id
1 'polypeptide(L)'
;MTYLKKTLRPATSIIKAAPLPTIASKLGPIVLFPKNKKVTNFFNHLGIAIVANNEKENNHLWTMTSTMATYFEYCNTLENWLVKRKVSSAKAKDLVASLMFGLSHSMLLSKNKTKELVTDYQTKKGINEELLKRLKQEKIFSSIDLNLTKIFDRIKKAND
;
A
#
# COMPACT_ATOMS: atom_id res chain seq x y z
N MET A 1 -19.89 2.36 11.87
CA MET A 1 -20.66 1.07 11.85
C MET A 1 -22.15 1.22 12.19
N THR A 2 -22.57 2.31 12.86
CA THR A 2 -23.94 2.56 13.32
C THR A 2 -25.00 2.47 12.21
N TYR A 3 -24.76 3.13 11.07
CA TYR A 3 -25.67 3.09 9.92
C TYR A 3 -25.97 1.67 9.46
N LEU A 4 -24.94 0.85 9.20
CA LEU A 4 -25.09 -0.54 8.74
C LEU A 4 -25.89 -1.39 9.75
N LYS A 5 -25.59 -1.28 11.04
CA LYS A 5 -26.32 -2.00 12.10
C LYS A 5 -27.81 -1.62 12.17
N LYS A 6 -28.15 -0.37 11.85
CA LYS A 6 -29.55 0.10 11.80
C LYS A 6 -30.26 -0.42 10.55
N THR A 7 -29.61 -0.35 9.40
CA THR A 7 -30.19 -0.67 8.09
C THR A 7 -30.35 -2.17 7.86
N LEU A 8 -29.43 -3.00 8.37
CA LEU A 8 -29.36 -4.43 8.07
C LEU A 8 -30.09 -5.34 9.10
N ARG A 9 -31.00 -4.80 9.92
CA ARG A 9 -31.74 -5.63 10.90
C ARG A 9 -32.55 -6.74 10.19
N PRO A 10 -32.61 -7.97 10.72
CA PRO A 10 -32.16 -8.39 12.06
C PRO A 10 -30.69 -8.86 12.14
N ALA A 11 -29.84 -8.59 11.14
CA ALA A 11 -28.45 -9.03 11.17
C ALA A 11 -27.69 -8.46 12.37
N THR A 12 -27.08 -9.34 13.17
CA THR A 12 -26.32 -8.99 14.38
C THR A 12 -24.82 -9.05 14.19
N SER A 13 -24.35 -9.69 13.12
CA SER A 13 -22.93 -9.83 12.77
C SER A 13 -22.64 -9.15 11.44
N ILE A 14 -21.92 -8.02 11.48
CA ILE A 14 -21.56 -7.23 10.29
C ILE A 14 -20.04 -7.05 10.31
N ILE A 15 -19.39 -7.49 9.24
CA ILE A 15 -17.95 -7.36 9.04
C ILE A 15 -17.72 -6.57 7.76
N LYS A 16 -16.95 -5.49 7.85
CA LYS A 16 -16.37 -4.79 6.71
C LYS A 16 -15.15 -5.57 6.24
N ALA A 17 -15.09 -5.88 4.95
CA ALA A 17 -13.92 -6.45 4.30
C ALA A 17 -13.59 -5.63 3.06
N ALA A 18 -12.32 -5.27 2.91
CA ALA A 18 -11.82 -4.54 1.74
C ALA A 18 -10.67 -5.34 1.09
N PRO A 19 -11.00 -6.31 0.22
CA PRO A 19 -9.99 -6.94 -0.63
C PRO A 19 -9.52 -5.95 -1.69
N LEU A 20 -8.21 -5.85 -1.90
CA LEU A 20 -7.62 -4.99 -2.93
C LEU A 20 -7.47 -5.74 -4.27
N PRO A 21 -7.34 -5.04 -5.41
CA PRO A 21 -7.30 -5.66 -6.74
C PRO A 21 -6.28 -6.79 -6.89
N THR A 22 -5.14 -6.72 -6.18
CA THR A 22 -4.08 -7.74 -6.22
C THR A 22 -4.53 -9.11 -5.70
N ILE A 23 -5.68 -9.19 -5.01
CA ILE A 23 -6.24 -10.44 -4.48
C ILE A 23 -6.54 -11.46 -5.59
N ALA A 24 -6.76 -10.99 -6.83
CA ALA A 24 -6.92 -11.84 -8.00
C ALA A 24 -5.72 -12.78 -8.20
N SER A 25 -4.52 -12.33 -7.83
CA SER A 25 -3.28 -13.12 -7.86
C SER A 25 -2.95 -13.78 -6.52
N LYS A 26 -3.91 -13.81 -5.58
CA LYS A 26 -3.72 -14.17 -4.17
C LYS A 26 -2.67 -13.33 -3.44
N LEU A 27 -2.49 -12.09 -3.89
CA LEU A 27 -1.54 -11.14 -3.33
C LEU A 27 -2.28 -10.00 -2.65
N GLY A 28 -1.80 -9.59 -1.49
CA GLY A 28 -2.16 -8.30 -0.91
C GLY A 28 -2.66 -8.37 0.52
N PRO A 29 -2.88 -7.19 1.11
CA PRO A 29 -3.65 -7.10 2.33
C PRO A 29 -5.16 -7.16 2.03
N ILE A 30 -5.92 -7.78 2.92
CA ILE A 30 -7.37 -7.62 3.04
C ILE A 30 -7.64 -6.94 4.37
N VAL A 31 -8.17 -5.71 4.35
CA VAL A 31 -8.50 -5.01 5.59
C VAL A 31 -9.83 -5.50 6.11
N LEU A 32 -9.87 -5.91 7.39
CA LEU A 32 -11.07 -6.43 8.06
C LEU A 32 -11.40 -5.62 9.32
N PHE A 33 -12.69 -5.37 9.54
CA PHE A 33 -13.18 -4.78 10.78
C PHE A 33 -14.67 -5.11 11.03
N PRO A 34 -15.11 -5.49 12.25
CA PRO A 34 -14.31 -5.84 13.42
C PRO A 34 -13.70 -7.25 13.31
N LYS A 35 -12.93 -7.64 14.33
CA LYS A 35 -12.30 -8.97 14.42
C LYS A 35 -13.35 -10.10 14.37
N ASN A 36 -13.15 -11.05 13.45
CA ASN A 36 -13.96 -12.27 13.34
C ASN A 36 -13.09 -13.43 12.83
N LYS A 37 -12.88 -14.46 13.67
CA LYS A 37 -11.97 -15.58 13.37
C LYS A 37 -12.34 -16.34 12.09
N LYS A 38 -13.63 -16.58 11.84
CA LYS A 38 -14.10 -17.31 10.66
C LYS A 38 -13.81 -16.53 9.38
N VAL A 39 -14.11 -15.23 9.37
CA VAL A 39 -13.87 -14.34 8.23
C VAL A 39 -12.37 -14.13 7.99
N THR A 40 -11.59 -13.91 9.05
CA THR A 40 -10.12 -13.81 8.95
C THR A 40 -9.51 -15.07 8.36
N ASN A 41 -9.90 -16.25 8.86
CA ASN A 41 -9.41 -17.51 8.31
C ASN A 41 -9.78 -17.68 6.84
N PHE A 42 -11.01 -17.33 6.44
CA PHE A 42 -11.42 -17.37 5.03
C PHE A 42 -10.51 -16.51 4.15
N PHE A 43 -10.33 -15.23 4.48
CA PHE A 43 -9.51 -14.32 3.68
C PHE A 43 -8.02 -14.66 3.69
N ASN A 44 -7.52 -15.31 4.75
CA ASN A 44 -6.13 -15.77 4.79
C ASN A 44 -5.78 -16.84 3.73
N HIS A 45 -6.78 -17.48 3.11
CA HIS A 45 -6.54 -18.36 1.95
C HIS A 45 -6.31 -17.58 0.64
N LEU A 46 -6.67 -16.29 0.62
CA LEU A 46 -6.61 -15.42 -0.56
C LEU A 46 -5.47 -14.39 -0.46
N GLY A 47 -4.98 -14.08 0.73
CA GLY A 47 -3.93 -13.09 0.97
C GLY A 47 -3.72 -12.88 2.46
N ILE A 48 -3.15 -11.74 2.88
CA ILE A 48 -2.91 -11.47 4.29
C ILE A 48 -4.08 -10.65 4.84
N ALA A 49 -4.86 -11.21 5.77
CA ALA A 49 -5.92 -10.45 6.44
C ALA A 49 -5.33 -9.54 7.53
N ILE A 50 -5.53 -8.23 7.39
CA ILE A 50 -5.14 -7.21 8.36
C ILE A 50 -6.40 -6.77 9.12
N VAL A 51 -6.48 -7.15 10.39
CA VAL A 51 -7.68 -6.91 11.22
C VAL A 51 -7.48 -5.65 12.06
N ALA A 52 -8.29 -4.62 11.83
CA ALA A 52 -8.29 -3.41 12.65
C ALA A 52 -8.89 -3.66 14.03
N ASN A 53 -8.33 -3.05 15.07
CA ASN A 53 -8.82 -3.17 16.44
C ASN A 53 -10.05 -2.28 16.69
N ASN A 54 -10.17 -1.16 15.97
CA ASN A 54 -11.26 -0.19 16.10
C ASN A 54 -11.55 0.52 14.77
N GLU A 55 -12.64 1.28 14.71
CA GLU A 55 -13.08 1.97 13.48
C GLU A 55 -12.08 3.06 13.04
N LYS A 56 -11.37 3.69 13.99
CA LYS A 56 -10.32 4.67 13.67
C LYS A 56 -9.14 4.01 12.95
N GLU A 57 -8.67 2.87 13.45
CA GLU A 57 -7.59 2.10 12.80
C GLU A 57 -8.05 1.57 11.44
N ASN A 58 -9.29 1.10 11.31
CA ASN A 58 -9.84 0.69 10.01
C ASN A 58 -9.75 1.84 8.99
N ASN A 59 -10.08 3.07 9.40
CA ASN A 59 -9.99 4.24 8.53
C ASN A 59 -8.53 4.54 8.15
N HIS A 60 -7.56 4.43 9.07
CA HIS A 60 -6.14 4.57 8.72
C HIS A 60 -5.68 3.53 7.69
N LEU A 61 -6.08 2.27 7.86
CA LEU A 61 -5.72 1.20 6.93
C LEU A 61 -6.34 1.43 5.55
N TRP A 62 -7.60 1.89 5.50
CA TRP A 62 -8.27 2.28 4.25
C TRP A 62 -7.59 3.47 3.57
N THR A 63 -7.08 4.44 4.34
CA THR A 63 -6.28 5.55 3.78
C THR A 63 -5.09 5.03 2.97
N MET A 64 -4.39 4.00 3.46
CA MET A 64 -3.21 3.47 2.74
C MET A 64 -3.56 2.86 1.39
N THR A 65 -4.80 2.39 1.19
CA THR A 65 -5.22 1.81 -0.08
C THR A 65 -5.32 2.86 -1.19
N SER A 66 -5.34 4.16 -0.87
CA SER A 66 -5.32 5.23 -1.87
C SER A 66 -3.99 5.34 -2.63
N THR A 67 -2.94 4.64 -2.19
CA THR A 67 -1.59 4.72 -2.76
C THR A 67 -1.40 3.88 -4.03
N MET A 68 -2.35 3.02 -4.40
CA MET A 68 -2.23 2.11 -5.55
C MET A 68 -1.95 2.85 -6.86
N ALA A 69 -2.71 3.90 -7.15
CA ALA A 69 -2.49 4.71 -8.36
C ALA A 69 -1.16 5.47 -8.30
N THR A 70 -0.79 6.01 -7.12
CA THR A 70 0.49 6.69 -6.90
C THR A 70 1.67 5.76 -7.14
N TYR A 71 1.56 4.48 -6.76
CA TYR A 71 2.59 3.47 -7.02
C TYR A 71 2.78 3.21 -8.53
N PHE A 72 1.69 3.05 -9.27
CA PHE A 72 1.80 2.85 -10.72
C PHE A 72 2.30 4.10 -11.44
N GLU A 73 1.94 5.31 -10.98
CA GLU A 73 2.47 6.55 -11.54
C GLU A 73 3.97 6.71 -11.24
N TYR A 74 4.44 6.28 -10.07
CA TYR A 74 5.86 6.19 -9.77
C TYR A 74 6.58 5.25 -10.76
N CYS A 75 6.05 4.05 -10.99
CA CYS A 75 6.61 3.11 -11.97
C CYS A 75 6.62 3.70 -13.39
N ASN A 76 5.50 4.27 -13.82
CA ASN A 76 5.34 4.95 -15.11
C ASN A 76 6.36 6.09 -15.29
N THR A 77 6.65 6.84 -14.23
CA THR A 77 7.67 7.90 -14.25
C THR A 77 9.06 7.34 -14.55
N LEU A 78 9.43 6.20 -13.94
CA LEU A 78 10.71 5.53 -14.18
C LEU A 78 10.79 4.97 -15.61
N GLU A 79 9.72 4.33 -16.07
CA GLU A 79 9.63 3.80 -17.45
C GLU A 79 9.78 4.92 -18.48
N ASN A 80 9.05 6.03 -18.30
CA ASN A 80 9.11 7.20 -19.18
C ASN A 80 10.50 7.85 -19.20
N TRP A 81 11.24 7.82 -18.10
CA TRP A 81 12.61 8.33 -18.07
C TRP A 81 13.56 7.53 -18.98
N LEU A 82 13.37 6.21 -19.06
CA LEU A 82 14.11 5.31 -19.96
C LEU A 82 13.67 5.49 -21.41
N VAL A 83 12.37 5.59 -21.66
CA VAL A 83 11.82 5.80 -23.02
C VAL A 83 12.31 7.11 -23.63
N LYS A 84 12.35 8.19 -22.85
CA LYS A 84 12.95 9.49 -23.27
C LYS A 84 14.43 9.37 -23.67
N ARG A 85 15.10 8.29 -23.26
CA ARG A 85 16.51 7.97 -23.58
C ARG A 85 16.64 6.84 -24.60
N LYS A 86 15.60 6.64 -25.42
CA LYS A 86 15.57 5.69 -26.53
C LYS A 86 15.67 4.21 -26.11
N VAL A 87 15.40 3.89 -24.85
CA VAL A 87 15.11 2.50 -24.44
C VAL A 87 13.70 2.16 -24.90
N SER A 88 13.50 1.00 -25.54
CA SER A 88 12.17 0.57 -25.96
C SER A 88 11.20 0.49 -24.77
N SER A 89 9.94 0.87 -24.97
CA SER A 89 8.90 0.78 -23.93
C SER A 89 8.80 -0.61 -23.29
N ALA A 90 8.91 -1.68 -24.08
CA ALA A 90 8.93 -3.05 -23.57
C ALA A 90 10.05 -3.29 -22.54
N LYS A 91 11.32 -3.02 -22.92
CA LYS A 91 12.46 -3.15 -22.01
C LYS A 91 12.35 -2.25 -20.77
N ALA A 92 11.82 -1.03 -20.91
CA ALA A 92 11.64 -0.12 -19.78
C ALA A 92 10.65 -0.70 -18.76
N LYS A 93 9.50 -1.19 -19.24
CA LYS A 93 8.50 -1.87 -18.43
C LYS A 93 9.05 -3.14 -17.78
N ASP A 94 9.74 -3.99 -18.55
CA ASP A 94 10.30 -5.25 -18.03
C ASP A 94 11.31 -4.98 -16.90
N LEU A 95 12.18 -3.98 -17.07
CA LEU A 95 13.14 -3.58 -16.05
C LEU A 95 12.44 -3.08 -14.78
N VAL A 96 11.52 -2.12 -14.91
CA VAL A 96 10.85 -1.50 -13.76
C VAL A 96 9.97 -2.52 -13.04
N ALA A 97 9.16 -3.30 -13.76
CA ALA A 97 8.31 -4.32 -13.17
C ALA A 97 9.13 -5.39 -12.43
N SER A 98 10.21 -5.89 -13.03
CA SER A 98 11.08 -6.89 -12.40
C SER A 98 11.77 -6.34 -11.15
N LEU A 99 12.28 -5.11 -11.21
CA LEU A 99 12.91 -4.45 -10.07
C LEU A 99 11.93 -4.25 -8.91
N MET A 100 10.73 -3.71 -9.20
CA MET A 100 9.73 -3.45 -8.16
C MET A 100 9.21 -4.75 -7.53
N PHE A 101 9.03 -5.81 -8.32
CA PHE A 101 8.68 -7.12 -7.81
C PHE A 101 9.78 -7.66 -6.87
N GLY A 102 11.04 -7.61 -7.28
CA GLY A 102 12.16 -8.08 -6.47
C GLY A 102 12.29 -7.32 -5.14
N LEU A 103 12.13 -5.99 -5.15
CA LEU A 103 12.15 -5.16 -3.94
C LEU A 103 10.97 -5.47 -3.00
N SER A 104 9.76 -5.60 -3.56
CA SER A 104 8.57 -5.93 -2.78
C SER A 104 8.66 -7.33 -2.16
N HIS A 105 9.17 -8.29 -2.92
CA HIS A 105 9.42 -9.65 -2.44
C HIS A 105 10.46 -9.69 -1.33
N SER A 106 11.57 -8.96 -1.50
CA SER A 106 12.60 -8.84 -0.46
C SER A 106 12.07 -8.21 0.82
N MET A 107 11.23 -7.18 0.71
CA MET A 107 10.57 -6.57 1.86
C MET A 107 9.62 -7.55 2.57
N LEU A 108 8.87 -8.36 1.80
CA LEU A 108 7.94 -9.36 2.35
C LEU A 108 8.65 -10.47 3.12
N LEU A 109 9.82 -10.92 2.65
CA LEU A 109 10.60 -11.99 3.28
C LEU A 109 11.48 -11.52 4.45
N SER A 110 11.76 -10.21 4.52
CA SER A 110 12.65 -9.65 5.52
C SER A 110 12.06 -9.74 6.93
N LYS A 111 12.91 -10.08 7.90
CA LYS A 111 12.61 -9.93 9.33
C LYS A 111 12.93 -8.53 9.87
N ASN A 112 13.71 -7.76 9.11
CA ASN A 112 14.13 -6.40 9.45
C ASN A 112 13.00 -5.42 9.23
N LYS A 113 13.03 -4.30 9.95
CA LYS A 113 12.10 -3.20 9.69
C LYS A 113 12.38 -2.63 8.31
N THR A 114 11.36 -2.14 7.60
CA THR A 114 11.55 -1.48 6.28
C THR A 114 12.57 -0.34 6.34
N LYS A 115 12.70 0.35 7.47
CA LYS A 115 13.69 1.41 7.67
C LYS A 115 15.14 0.89 7.63
N GLU A 116 15.38 -0.32 8.09
CA GLU A 116 16.68 -0.98 8.02
C GLU A 116 16.98 -1.39 6.58
N LEU A 117 16.00 -1.94 5.86
CA LEU A 117 16.13 -2.23 4.42
C LEU A 117 16.50 -0.99 3.60
N VAL A 118 15.94 0.19 3.93
CA VAL A 118 16.34 1.44 3.28
C VAL A 118 17.83 1.69 3.45
N THR A 119 18.41 1.42 4.63
CA THR A 119 19.85 1.55 4.89
C THR A 119 20.64 0.47 4.15
N ASP A 120 20.18 -0.78 4.19
CA ASP A 120 20.88 -1.94 3.59
C ASP A 120 21.03 -1.80 2.06
N TYR A 121 20.05 -1.18 1.40
CA TYR A 121 20.07 -0.92 -0.05
C TYR A 121 20.84 0.34 -0.44
N GLN A 122 21.48 1.03 0.50
CA GLN A 122 22.34 2.18 0.23
C GLN A 122 23.81 1.81 0.43
N THR A 123 24.62 2.01 -0.61
CA THR A 123 26.08 2.05 -0.46
C THR A 123 26.52 3.48 -0.19
N LYS A 124 27.50 3.66 0.70
CA LYS A 124 28.05 4.99 1.04
C LYS A 124 28.59 5.66 -0.23
N LYS A 125 28.10 6.87 -0.51
CA LYS A 125 28.31 7.66 -1.74
C LYS A 125 27.80 6.99 -3.02
N GLY A 126 26.91 6.00 -2.90
CA GLY A 126 26.31 5.30 -4.02
C GLY A 126 25.07 6.00 -4.58
N ILE A 127 24.64 5.55 -5.76
CA ILE A 127 23.51 6.15 -6.50
C ILE A 127 22.17 6.06 -5.74
N ASN A 128 21.96 5.00 -4.96
CA ASN A 128 20.74 4.83 -4.16
C ASN A 128 20.67 5.85 -3.01
N GLU A 129 21.80 6.11 -2.35
CA GLU A 129 21.90 7.14 -1.31
C GLU A 129 21.65 8.52 -1.90
N GLU A 130 22.30 8.82 -3.03
CA GLU A 130 22.21 10.13 -3.67
C GLU A 130 20.78 10.47 -4.10
N LEU A 131 20.10 9.55 -4.82
CA LEU A 131 18.73 9.77 -5.26
C LEU A 131 17.78 9.95 -4.06
N LEU A 132 17.89 9.10 -3.04
CA LEU A 132 17.05 9.20 -1.85
C LEU A 132 17.27 10.53 -1.12
N LYS A 133 18.51 10.99 -1.01
CA LYS A 133 18.86 12.27 -0.38
C LYS A 133 18.21 13.44 -1.13
N ARG A 134 18.31 13.47 -2.46
CA ARG A 134 17.71 14.53 -3.30
C ARG A 134 16.18 14.56 -3.14
N LEU A 135 15.51 13.41 -3.23
CA LEU A 135 14.04 13.35 -3.10
C LEU A 135 13.55 13.71 -1.68
N LYS A 136 14.35 13.46 -0.63
CA LYS A 136 14.07 13.96 0.72
C LYS A 136 14.20 15.47 0.82
N GLN A 137 15.24 16.05 0.22
CA GLN A 137 15.44 17.51 0.19
C GLN A 137 14.29 18.22 -0.57
N GLU A 138 13.78 17.57 -1.62
CA GLU A 138 12.60 18.01 -2.38
C GLU A 138 11.26 17.76 -1.65
N LYS A 139 11.29 17.23 -0.42
CA LYS A 139 10.12 17.00 0.45
C LYS A 139 9.07 16.04 -0.13
N ILE A 140 9.44 15.16 -1.07
CA ILE A 140 8.53 14.20 -1.69
C ILE A 140 7.79 13.36 -0.64
N PHE A 141 8.52 12.78 0.32
CA PHE A 141 7.93 11.91 1.35
C PHE A 141 7.05 12.68 2.35
N SER A 142 7.42 13.91 2.71
CA SER A 142 6.60 14.77 3.58
C SER A 142 5.31 15.22 2.88
N SER A 143 5.36 15.44 1.56
CA SER A 143 4.17 15.74 0.76
C SER A 143 3.21 14.55 0.72
N ILE A 144 3.73 13.32 0.61
CA ILE A 144 2.90 12.10 0.70
C ILE A 144 2.17 12.05 2.04
N ASP A 145 2.89 12.21 3.16
CA ASP A 145 2.31 12.20 4.51
C ASP A 145 1.19 13.23 4.70
N LEU A 146 1.43 14.48 4.25
CA LEU A 146 0.44 15.54 4.27
C LEU A 146 -0.83 15.19 3.48
N ASN A 147 -0.67 14.62 2.28
CA ASN A 147 -1.82 14.28 1.44
C ASN A 147 -2.57 13.03 1.94
N LEU A 148 -1.86 12.05 2.53
CA LEU A 148 -2.49 10.92 3.22
C LEU A 148 -3.34 11.40 4.40
N THR A 149 -2.90 12.41 5.14
CA THR A 149 -3.70 13.03 6.21
C THR A 149 -5.02 13.60 5.66
N LYS A 150 -4.98 14.30 4.52
CA LYS A 150 -6.20 14.82 3.87
C LYS A 150 -7.15 13.71 3.40
N ILE A 151 -6.60 12.61 2.87
CA ILE A 151 -7.41 11.44 2.49
C ILE A 151 -8.05 10.80 3.73
N PHE A 152 -7.30 10.68 4.83
CA PHE A 152 -7.84 10.20 6.09
C PHE A 152 -9.01 11.06 6.58
N ASP A 153 -8.88 12.39 6.55
CA ASP A 153 -9.97 13.30 6.94
C ASP A 153 -11.22 13.11 6.06
N ARG A 154 -11.03 12.87 4.75
CA ARG A 154 -12.13 12.54 3.83
C ARG A 154 -12.80 11.21 4.19
N ILE A 155 -12.03 10.16 4.47
CA ILE A 155 -12.55 8.83 4.83
C ILE A 155 -13.28 8.89 6.17
N LYS A 156 -12.73 9.62 7.15
CA LYS A 156 -13.35 9.81 8.46
C LYS A 156 -14.73 10.44 8.31
N LYS A 157 -14.84 11.56 7.58
CA LYS A 157 -16.12 12.25 7.31
C LYS A 157 -17.15 11.38 6.60
N ALA A 158 -16.71 10.43 5.77
CA ALA A 158 -17.62 9.51 5.07
C ALA A 158 -18.10 8.33 5.95
N ASN A 159 -17.44 8.07 7.08
CA ASN A 159 -17.77 6.97 8.01
C ASN A 159 -18.45 7.44 9.31
N ASP A 160 -18.35 8.73 9.63
CA ASP A 160 -19.13 9.40 10.67
C ASP A 160 -20.64 9.39 10.29
#